data_AF-A0A2E1UU27-F1
#
_entry.id   AF-A0A2E1UU27-F1
#
_cell.length_a   1.000
_cell.length_b   1.000
_cell.length_c   1.000
_cell.angle_alpha   90.00
_cell.angle_beta   90.00
_cell.angle_gamma   90.00
#
_symmetry.space_group_name_H-M   'P 1'
#
loop_
_entity.id
_entity.type
_entity.pdbx_description
1 polymer ?
#
loop_
_entity_poly.entity_id
_entity_poly.type
_entity_poly.pdbx_seq_one_letter_code
_entity_poly.pdbx_strand_id
1 'polypeptide(L)'
;MASTYTDLGLELMATGENAGTWGTKTNANLSLIEQLTGGFLEVSIAGGAQTTALDIDNGALTGTAQQRVIKLSGSISGNQIVTFPLLTENFYIIENATSGAYTVQLKAASGSGATVTFATTDKAHKIIYLDGVATNTGVYDTGFGSGDVTLTGTQTLTNKTLTAPKIGTSILDTNGNELFLLTATSSAVNELTYANAATGNNPSFTASGETNVGINFVPKGSGVLQGNGSALKIAGKETIWVPATAMYGPTTNPADSALVETTATRPDLNVFDFDAGTKQYTQFTIGMPKSWNEGTVTYQVYWSPSTTNTGNCIFGLQGVACADGDTIDVAYGTAVDITDAGIGTVEDQQVSAESSAITIAGSPAAGEQTYFQLYRDAAAGGDTFTGEARVLGIKLFYTTDAANDA
;
A
#
# COMPACT_ATOMS: atom_id res chain seq x y z
N MET A 1 -43.68 1.76 65.62
CA MET A 1 -43.45 2.98 64.82
C MET A 1 -42.66 2.53 63.59
N ALA A 2 -42.98 3.04 62.40
CA ALA A 2 -42.18 2.71 61.21
C ALA A 2 -40.82 3.44 61.30
N SER A 3 -39.72 2.76 60.98
CA SER A 3 -38.40 3.42 60.86
C SER A 3 -38.43 4.47 59.75
N THR A 4 -37.69 5.56 59.96
CA THR A 4 -37.46 6.61 58.96
C THR A 4 -36.03 6.51 58.45
N TYR A 5 -35.78 6.87 57.20
CA TYR A 5 -34.47 6.74 56.56
C TYR A 5 -34.14 8.02 55.80
N THR A 6 -32.85 8.28 55.61
CA THR A 6 -32.35 9.28 54.66
C THR A 6 -32.45 8.77 53.21
N ASP A 7 -32.16 9.60 52.21
CA ASP A 7 -32.37 9.26 50.79
C ASP A 7 -31.41 8.17 50.28
N LEU A 8 -30.23 8.05 50.89
CA LEU A 8 -29.25 6.98 50.68
C LEU A 8 -29.39 5.83 51.71
N GLY A 9 -30.47 5.82 52.50
CA GLY A 9 -30.87 4.67 53.31
C GLY A 9 -30.24 4.56 54.70
N LEU A 10 -29.72 5.64 55.28
CA LEU A 10 -29.30 5.65 56.67
C LEU A 10 -30.53 5.69 57.58
N GLU A 11 -30.66 4.73 58.49
CA GLU A 11 -31.77 4.69 59.45
C GLU A 11 -31.69 5.86 60.45
N LEU A 12 -32.79 6.60 60.57
CA LEU A 12 -32.95 7.70 61.51
C LEU A 12 -33.77 7.24 62.71
N MET A 13 -33.41 7.77 63.88
CA MET A 13 -34.12 7.51 65.13
C MET A 13 -35.53 8.09 65.06
N ALA A 14 -36.53 7.32 65.52
CA ALA A 14 -37.92 7.67 65.34
C ALA A 14 -38.39 8.72 66.38
N THR A 15 -39.43 9.52 66.07
CA THR A 15 -39.88 10.62 66.93
C THR A 15 -40.26 10.16 68.34
N GLY A 16 -39.52 10.63 69.36
CA GLY A 16 -39.71 10.24 70.76
C GLY A 16 -38.65 9.26 71.29
N GLU A 17 -37.87 8.62 70.41
CA GLU A 17 -36.76 7.75 70.78
C GLU A 17 -35.56 8.60 71.26
N ASN A 18 -35.09 8.35 72.49
CA ASN A 18 -34.05 9.15 73.15
C ASN A 18 -34.37 10.67 73.22
N ALA A 19 -35.65 11.01 73.36
CA ALA A 19 -36.15 12.38 73.50
C ALA A 19 -35.60 13.06 74.76
N GLY A 20 -35.06 14.28 74.59
CA GLY A 20 -34.42 15.05 75.66
C GLY A 20 -32.97 14.68 75.93
N THR A 21 -32.40 13.71 75.20
CA THR A 21 -31.02 13.29 75.42
C THR A 21 -30.17 13.51 74.14
N TRP A 22 -30.39 12.79 73.02
CA TRP A 22 -29.43 12.82 71.88
C TRP A 22 -30.05 12.65 70.47
N GLY A 23 -31.31 12.22 70.34
CA GLY A 23 -31.88 11.74 69.06
C GLY A 23 -31.85 12.73 67.90
N THR A 24 -32.21 14.00 68.11
CA THR A 24 -32.17 15.04 67.06
C THR A 24 -30.75 15.29 66.55
N LYS A 25 -29.75 15.30 67.46
CA LYS A 25 -28.35 15.50 67.09
C LYS A 25 -27.80 14.30 66.31
N THR A 26 -28.17 13.08 66.72
CA THR A 26 -27.80 11.86 65.98
C THR A 26 -28.36 11.89 64.57
N ASN A 27 -29.66 12.19 64.40
CA ASN A 27 -30.27 12.25 63.07
C ASN A 27 -29.63 13.34 62.19
N ALA A 28 -29.31 14.51 62.75
CA ALA A 28 -28.59 15.56 62.02
C ALA A 28 -27.19 15.09 61.57
N ASN A 29 -26.44 14.39 62.42
CA ASN A 29 -25.13 13.84 62.06
C ASN A 29 -25.24 12.75 60.98
N LEU A 30 -26.27 11.90 61.04
CA LEU A 30 -26.51 10.87 60.03
C LEU A 30 -26.85 11.50 58.67
N SER A 31 -27.72 12.51 58.64
CA SER A 31 -28.00 13.27 57.42
C SER A 31 -26.76 14.02 56.88
N LEU A 32 -25.90 14.54 57.77
CA LEU A 32 -24.61 15.13 57.37
C LEU A 32 -23.68 14.11 56.73
N ILE A 33 -23.60 12.90 57.29
CA ILE A 33 -22.79 11.81 56.72
C ILE A 33 -23.28 11.46 55.31
N GLU A 34 -24.59 11.38 55.10
CA GLU A 34 -25.16 11.18 53.77
C GLU A 34 -24.75 12.30 52.79
N GLN A 35 -24.92 13.57 53.19
CA GLN A 35 -24.53 14.71 52.36
C GLN A 35 -23.05 14.60 51.96
N LEU A 36 -22.18 14.33 52.93
CA LEU A 36 -20.73 14.24 52.74
C LEU A 36 -20.25 13.01 51.97
N THR A 37 -21.05 11.96 51.85
CA THR A 37 -20.63 10.69 51.20
C THR A 37 -21.21 10.53 49.80
N GLY A 38 -22.38 11.11 49.51
CA GLY A 38 -23.01 10.97 48.20
C GLY A 38 -24.20 11.89 47.94
N GLY A 39 -24.54 12.80 48.86
CA GLY A 39 -25.73 13.66 48.72
C GLY A 39 -25.71 14.53 47.47
N PHE A 40 -26.92 14.91 47.04
CA PHE A 40 -27.17 15.76 45.88
C PHE A 40 -27.71 17.12 46.33
N LEU A 41 -27.21 18.20 45.71
CA LEU A 41 -27.77 19.54 45.86
C LEU A 41 -27.86 20.24 44.50
N GLU A 42 -28.98 20.91 44.25
CA GLU A 42 -29.11 21.85 43.15
C GLU A 42 -28.89 23.29 43.64
N VAL A 43 -27.97 24.01 43.01
CA VAL A 43 -27.64 25.41 43.30
C VAL A 43 -27.90 26.24 42.05
N SER A 44 -28.88 27.14 42.11
CA SER A 44 -29.13 28.08 41.02
C SER A 44 -28.06 29.16 40.98
N ILE A 45 -27.48 29.38 39.80
CA ILE A 45 -26.54 30.47 39.51
C ILE A 45 -27.09 31.42 38.44
N ALA A 46 -28.43 31.46 38.28
CA ALA A 46 -29.10 32.30 37.30
C ALA A 46 -28.77 33.79 37.45
N GLY A 47 -28.62 34.50 36.33
CA GLY A 47 -28.34 35.94 36.32
C GLY A 47 -27.25 36.37 35.35
N GLY A 48 -26.88 37.64 35.43
CA GLY A 48 -25.74 38.22 34.71
C GLY A 48 -24.40 37.78 35.33
N ALA A 49 -23.30 38.45 34.97
CA ALA A 49 -21.99 38.12 35.54
C ALA A 49 -21.97 38.33 37.07
N GLN A 50 -21.66 37.27 37.82
CA GLN A 50 -21.71 37.27 39.29
C GLN A 50 -20.84 36.16 39.90
N THR A 51 -20.75 36.17 41.24
CA THR A 51 -20.09 35.14 42.02
C THR A 51 -21.09 34.50 42.99
N THR A 52 -21.26 33.19 42.91
CA THR A 52 -22.03 32.39 43.87
C THR A 52 -21.07 31.71 44.83
N ALA A 53 -21.15 32.06 46.11
CA ALA A 53 -20.33 31.42 47.13
C ALA A 53 -21.00 30.17 47.67
N LEU A 54 -20.29 29.05 47.64
CA LEU A 54 -20.66 27.84 48.36
C LEU A 54 -20.01 27.84 49.74
N ASP A 55 -20.66 27.19 50.69
CA ASP A 55 -20.28 27.19 52.10
C ASP A 55 -20.32 25.79 52.73
N ILE A 56 -19.54 25.63 53.79
CA ILE A 56 -19.56 24.45 54.65
C ILE A 56 -20.02 24.94 56.02
N ASP A 57 -21.22 24.54 56.41
CA ASP A 57 -21.77 24.92 57.71
C ASP A 57 -21.37 23.93 58.80
N ASN A 58 -20.80 24.45 59.89
CA ASN A 58 -20.36 23.62 61.00
C ASN A 58 -21.53 22.99 61.74
N GLY A 59 -21.77 21.70 61.50
CA GLY A 59 -22.81 20.91 62.18
C GLY A 59 -24.24 21.24 61.76
N ALA A 60 -24.44 21.97 60.65
CA ALA A 60 -25.75 22.23 60.07
C ALA A 60 -25.88 21.59 58.68
N LEU A 61 -27.12 21.27 58.28
CA LEU A 61 -27.46 20.58 57.03
C LEU A 61 -27.59 21.51 55.81
N THR A 62 -27.36 22.81 56.00
CA THR A 62 -27.66 23.88 55.04
C THR A 62 -26.48 24.28 54.17
N GLY A 63 -25.27 23.78 54.46
CA GLY A 63 -24.08 24.12 53.70
C GLY A 63 -24.19 23.62 52.27
N THR A 64 -23.82 24.47 51.33
CA THR A 64 -23.99 24.27 49.89
C THR A 64 -22.79 23.61 49.21
N ALA A 65 -21.66 23.46 49.92
CA ALA A 65 -20.50 22.65 49.54
C ALA A 65 -20.38 21.35 50.38
N GLN A 66 -21.42 20.94 51.11
CA GLN A 66 -21.39 19.70 51.89
C GLN A 66 -21.71 18.46 51.04
N GLN A 67 -22.50 18.62 49.99
CA GLN A 67 -22.95 17.54 49.10
C GLN A 67 -21.85 17.14 48.10
N ARG A 68 -21.66 15.84 47.88
CA ARG A 68 -20.66 15.34 46.90
C ARG A 68 -21.09 15.60 45.46
N VAL A 69 -22.39 15.66 45.18
CA VAL A 69 -22.93 15.95 43.86
C VAL A 69 -23.62 17.31 43.89
N ILE A 70 -23.14 18.24 43.07
CA ILE A 70 -23.70 19.58 42.98
C ILE A 70 -24.10 19.85 41.54
N LYS A 71 -25.37 20.20 41.34
CA LYS A 71 -25.90 20.64 40.04
C LYS A 71 -26.04 22.15 40.03
N LEU A 72 -25.29 22.80 39.14
CA LEU A 72 -25.39 24.23 38.91
C LEU A 72 -26.49 24.49 37.88
N SER A 73 -27.58 25.13 38.29
CA SER A 73 -28.76 25.34 37.45
C SER A 73 -29.06 26.81 37.17
N GLY A 74 -30.06 27.07 36.34
CA GLY A 74 -30.54 28.41 36.03
C GLY A 74 -30.08 28.98 34.68
N SER A 75 -30.75 30.05 34.25
CA SER A 75 -30.42 30.74 33.00
C SER A 75 -29.39 31.84 33.27
N ILE A 76 -28.24 31.75 32.60
CA ILE A 76 -27.13 32.69 32.77
C ILE A 76 -27.02 33.59 31.54
N SER A 77 -26.80 34.89 31.77
CA SER A 77 -26.63 35.93 30.74
C SER A 77 -25.25 36.60 30.79
N GLY A 78 -24.34 36.06 31.60
CA GLY A 78 -22.94 36.46 31.70
C GLY A 78 -22.11 35.37 32.36
N ASN A 79 -20.78 35.52 32.31
CA ASN A 79 -19.84 34.56 32.90
C ASN A 79 -20.05 34.45 34.42
N GLN A 80 -20.13 33.21 34.92
CA GLN A 80 -20.36 32.91 36.32
C GLN A 80 -19.06 32.49 37.01
N ILE A 81 -18.97 32.80 38.30
CA ILE A 81 -17.95 32.26 39.20
C ILE A 81 -18.65 31.55 40.35
N VAL A 82 -18.24 30.33 40.67
CA VAL A 82 -18.68 29.58 41.85
C VAL A 82 -17.47 29.34 42.74
N THR A 83 -17.55 29.77 44.00
CA THR A 83 -16.43 29.68 44.93
C THR A 83 -16.65 28.65 46.01
N PHE A 84 -15.63 27.82 46.26
CA PHE A 84 -15.60 26.90 47.40
C PHE A 84 -14.82 27.51 48.59
N PRO A 85 -15.12 27.13 49.83
CA PRO A 85 -14.35 27.59 50.99
C PRO A 85 -12.87 27.20 50.91
N LEU A 86 -12.00 28.04 51.48
CA LEU A 86 -10.60 27.66 51.74
C LEU A 86 -10.56 26.44 52.66
N LEU A 87 -9.43 25.72 52.66
CA LEU A 87 -9.20 24.50 53.45
C LEU A 87 -10.08 23.31 53.07
N THR A 88 -10.93 23.43 52.05
CA THR A 88 -11.69 22.31 51.52
C THR A 88 -10.73 21.32 50.86
N GLU A 89 -10.60 20.12 51.43
CA GLU A 89 -9.80 19.02 50.88
C GLU A 89 -10.72 17.84 50.56
N ASN A 90 -11.33 17.85 49.37
CA ASN A 90 -12.27 16.80 48.97
C ASN A 90 -12.52 16.80 47.45
N PHE A 91 -13.22 15.77 46.97
CA PHE A 91 -13.72 15.71 45.61
C PHE A 91 -15.23 16.03 45.52
N TYR A 92 -15.64 16.47 44.33
CA TYR A 92 -17.03 16.75 43.99
C TYR A 92 -17.33 16.31 42.56
N ILE A 93 -18.57 15.89 42.31
CA ILE A 93 -19.15 15.75 40.98
C ILE A 93 -20.00 16.99 40.73
N ILE A 94 -19.61 17.80 39.76
CA ILE A 94 -20.29 19.05 39.42
C ILE A 94 -20.96 18.91 38.05
N GLU A 95 -22.27 19.13 37.99
CA GLU A 95 -23.02 19.22 36.73
C GLU A 95 -23.23 20.69 36.35
N ASN A 96 -22.84 21.07 35.13
CA ASN A 96 -23.23 22.38 34.58
C ASN A 96 -24.54 22.27 33.80
N ALA A 97 -25.67 22.37 34.53
CA ALA A 97 -27.02 22.35 33.96
C ALA A 97 -27.56 23.75 33.60
N THR A 98 -26.69 24.75 33.47
CA THR A 98 -27.11 26.11 33.12
C THR A 98 -27.55 26.24 31.66
N SER A 99 -28.51 27.12 31.39
CA SER A 99 -28.83 27.55 30.02
C SER A 99 -28.14 28.86 29.68
N GLY A 100 -27.64 29.01 28.44
CA GLY A 100 -26.86 30.17 27.99
C GLY A 100 -25.40 29.82 27.65
N ALA A 101 -24.79 30.56 26.73
CA ALA A 101 -23.47 30.29 26.17
C ALA A 101 -22.36 31.11 26.86
N TYR A 102 -22.17 30.90 28.16
CA TYR A 102 -21.20 31.62 29.00
C TYR A 102 -20.40 30.66 29.86
N THR A 103 -19.22 31.10 30.32
CA THR A 103 -18.37 30.25 31.15
C THR A 103 -18.90 30.15 32.57
N VAL A 104 -18.61 29.01 33.22
CA VAL A 104 -18.80 28.82 34.66
C VAL A 104 -17.45 28.42 35.25
N GLN A 105 -16.84 29.33 36.01
CA GLN A 105 -15.55 29.09 36.65
C GLN A 105 -15.75 28.61 38.09
N LEU A 106 -15.10 27.52 38.45
CA LEU A 106 -14.96 27.00 39.80
C LEU A 106 -13.60 27.40 40.36
N LYS A 107 -13.58 28.01 41.55
CA LYS A 107 -12.35 28.41 42.24
C LYS A 107 -12.53 28.40 43.76
N ALA A 108 -11.45 28.58 44.50
CA ALA A 108 -11.57 28.88 45.92
C ALA A 108 -12.07 30.32 46.17
N ALA A 109 -12.67 30.54 47.34
CA ALA A 109 -13.24 31.82 47.77
C ALA A 109 -12.21 32.96 47.77
N SER A 110 -10.94 32.66 48.00
CA SER A 110 -9.83 33.59 47.85
C SER A 110 -8.54 32.86 47.48
N GLY A 111 -7.44 33.60 47.38
CA GLY A 111 -6.16 33.08 46.91
C GLY A 111 -6.05 33.03 45.39
N SER A 112 -4.91 32.48 44.94
CA SER A 112 -4.50 32.30 43.55
C SER A 112 -4.30 30.81 43.22
N GLY A 113 -5.10 29.93 43.85
CA GLY A 113 -5.11 28.49 43.56
C GLY A 113 -5.56 28.19 42.14
N ALA A 114 -5.35 26.94 41.71
CA ALA A 114 -5.86 26.46 40.44
C ALA A 114 -7.39 26.64 40.34
N THR A 115 -7.91 26.79 39.12
CA THR A 115 -9.34 26.95 38.85
C THR A 115 -9.77 26.00 37.74
N VAL A 116 -11.00 25.51 37.79
CA VAL A 116 -11.62 24.74 36.72
C VAL A 116 -12.65 25.62 36.03
N THR A 117 -12.77 25.57 34.70
CA THR A 117 -13.76 26.37 33.98
C THR A 117 -14.51 25.48 32.99
N PHE A 118 -15.84 25.45 33.10
CA PHE A 118 -16.69 24.98 32.02
C PHE A 118 -16.67 26.03 30.91
N ALA A 119 -16.30 25.62 29.69
CA ALA A 119 -16.35 26.49 28.53
C ALA A 119 -17.78 26.93 28.21
N THR A 120 -17.94 27.93 27.34
CA THR A 120 -19.23 28.59 27.07
C THR A 120 -20.37 27.63 26.72
N THR A 121 -20.08 26.53 26.04
CA THR A 121 -21.05 25.50 25.64
C THR A 121 -20.87 24.17 26.38
N ASP A 122 -19.95 24.08 27.34
CA ASP A 122 -19.69 22.87 28.10
C ASP A 122 -20.76 22.68 29.18
N LYS A 123 -21.73 21.81 28.91
CA LYS A 123 -22.85 21.46 29.82
C LYS A 123 -22.73 20.05 30.38
N ALA A 124 -21.49 19.58 30.54
CA ALA A 124 -21.19 18.23 31.02
C ALA A 124 -21.09 18.17 32.56
N HIS A 125 -20.82 16.96 33.04
CA HIS A 125 -20.33 16.72 34.39
C HIS A 125 -18.81 16.82 34.43
N LYS A 126 -18.27 17.34 35.54
CA LYS A 126 -16.84 17.28 35.88
C LYS A 126 -16.67 16.66 37.24
N ILE A 127 -15.62 15.85 37.41
CA ILE A 127 -15.15 15.46 38.74
C ILE A 127 -14.00 16.41 39.08
N ILE A 128 -14.14 17.12 40.19
CA ILE A 128 -13.12 18.06 40.67
C ILE A 128 -12.55 17.59 42.00
N TYR A 129 -11.31 18.00 42.27
CA TYR A 129 -10.63 17.83 43.55
C TYR A 129 -10.15 19.19 44.07
N LEU A 130 -10.35 19.44 45.36
CA LEU A 130 -9.80 20.59 46.07
C LEU A 130 -8.68 20.13 47.01
N ASP A 131 -7.57 20.87 47.04
CA ASP A 131 -6.32 20.47 47.71
C ASP A 131 -6.18 20.88 49.19
N GLY A 132 -7.17 21.58 49.77
CA GLY A 132 -7.14 21.98 51.17
C GLY A 132 -6.12 23.04 51.57
N VAL A 133 -5.40 23.67 50.64
CA VAL A 133 -4.32 24.61 51.01
C VAL A 133 -4.89 25.89 51.62
N ALA A 134 -4.52 26.18 52.87
CA ALA A 134 -5.13 27.25 53.69
C ALA A 134 -5.23 28.63 53.03
N THR A 135 -4.22 29.04 52.28
CA THR A 135 -4.14 30.37 51.68
C THR A 135 -4.41 30.38 50.18
N ASN A 136 -4.41 29.20 49.55
CA ASN A 136 -4.35 29.08 48.09
C ASN A 136 -5.01 27.80 47.59
N THR A 137 -6.15 27.41 48.18
CA THR A 137 -6.85 26.17 47.83
C THR A 137 -7.05 26.09 46.32
N GLY A 138 -6.47 25.08 45.69
CA GLY A 138 -6.59 24.82 44.26
C GLY A 138 -7.79 23.95 43.96
N VAL A 139 -8.49 24.25 42.85
CA VAL A 139 -9.53 23.40 42.26
C VAL A 139 -8.98 22.77 40.99
N TYR A 140 -8.98 21.45 40.94
CA TYR A 140 -8.42 20.66 39.85
C TYR A 140 -9.51 19.80 39.21
N ASP A 141 -9.56 19.75 37.88
CA ASP A 141 -10.38 18.81 37.13
C ASP A 141 -9.61 17.49 37.03
N THR A 142 -10.24 16.35 37.36
CA THR A 142 -9.59 15.05 37.24
C THR A 142 -9.52 14.55 35.80
N GLY A 143 -10.08 15.29 34.85
CA GLY A 143 -10.00 15.01 33.41
C GLY A 143 -11.06 14.04 32.89
N PHE A 144 -12.10 13.74 33.67
CA PHE A 144 -13.22 12.92 33.22
C PHE A 144 -14.10 13.76 32.27
N GLY A 145 -14.08 13.47 30.97
CA GLY A 145 -14.97 14.10 29.99
C GLY A 145 -14.39 15.30 29.25
N SER A 146 -13.48 15.03 28.30
CA SER A 146 -13.25 15.75 27.03
C SER A 146 -11.83 15.43 26.54
N GLY A 147 -11.70 14.74 25.41
CA GLY A 147 -10.41 14.40 24.79
C GLY A 147 -9.96 12.95 24.89
N ASP A 148 -10.69 12.12 25.64
CA ASP A 148 -10.48 10.67 25.64
C ASP A 148 -10.90 10.03 24.33
N VAL A 149 -10.19 8.96 23.94
CA VAL A 149 -10.51 8.09 22.81
C VAL A 149 -11.93 7.54 23.02
N THR A 150 -12.91 8.17 22.40
CA THR A 150 -14.28 7.62 22.41
C THR A 150 -14.29 6.39 21.50
N LEU A 151 -15.06 5.35 21.88
CA LEU A 151 -15.06 4.06 21.19
C LEU A 151 -15.50 4.16 19.71
N THR A 152 -16.19 5.24 19.35
CA THR A 152 -16.81 5.44 18.03
C THR A 152 -16.44 6.77 17.37
N GLY A 153 -15.65 7.63 18.02
CA GLY A 153 -15.29 8.95 17.50
C GLY A 153 -14.04 8.91 16.64
N THR A 154 -14.03 9.72 15.57
CA THR A 154 -12.80 10.00 14.82
C THR A 154 -11.83 10.76 15.71
N GLN A 155 -10.63 10.23 15.86
CA GLN A 155 -9.57 10.87 16.63
C GLN A 155 -8.52 11.48 15.71
N THR A 156 -8.11 12.71 15.99
CA THR A 156 -6.93 13.33 15.36
C THR A 156 -5.71 13.11 16.27
N LEU A 157 -4.71 12.39 15.77
CA LEU A 157 -3.49 12.10 16.53
C LEU A 157 -2.42 13.17 16.25
N THR A 158 -2.36 14.21 17.08
CA THR A 158 -1.32 15.26 16.98
C THR A 158 -0.17 14.99 17.95
N ASN A 159 1.08 15.00 17.47
CA ASN A 159 2.30 14.80 18.26
C ASN A 159 2.31 13.50 19.09
N LYS A 160 1.76 12.41 18.54
CA LYS A 160 1.75 11.09 19.17
C LYS A 160 2.74 10.16 18.49
N THR A 161 3.34 9.27 19.27
CA THR A 161 4.19 8.18 18.77
C THR A 161 3.39 6.88 18.82
N LEU A 162 3.36 6.15 17.70
CA LEU A 162 2.76 4.82 17.61
C LEU A 162 3.88 3.79 17.52
N THR A 163 4.21 3.13 18.63
CA THR A 163 5.34 2.18 18.67
C THR A 163 5.01 0.83 18.02
N ALA A 164 3.75 0.39 18.08
CA ALA A 164 3.29 -0.85 17.47
C ALA A 164 1.77 -0.81 17.17
N PRO A 165 1.33 0.06 16.24
CA PRO A 165 -0.09 0.16 15.93
C PRO A 165 -0.59 -1.14 15.27
N LYS A 166 -1.72 -1.67 15.75
CA LYS A 166 -2.47 -2.72 15.04
C LYS A 166 -3.52 -2.07 14.14
N ILE A 167 -3.38 -2.25 12.83
CA ILE A 167 -4.35 -1.78 11.84
C ILE A 167 -5.09 -3.00 11.30
N GLY A 168 -6.42 -3.01 11.42
CA GLY A 168 -7.21 -4.22 11.18
C GLY A 168 -7.55 -4.51 9.71
N THR A 169 -7.82 -3.47 8.92
CA THR A 169 -8.40 -3.62 7.57
C THR A 169 -7.70 -2.77 6.52
N SER A 170 -7.52 -1.48 6.77
CA SER A 170 -7.04 -0.56 5.73
C SER A 170 -6.48 0.73 6.32
N ILE A 171 -5.69 1.42 5.49
CA ILE A 171 -5.37 2.83 5.62
C ILE A 171 -6.15 3.54 4.52
N LEU A 172 -6.97 4.51 4.90
CA LEU A 172 -7.82 5.27 3.99
C LEU A 172 -7.22 6.65 3.69
N ASP A 173 -7.57 7.22 2.54
CA ASP A 173 -7.30 8.63 2.22
C ASP A 173 -8.29 9.57 2.96
N THR A 174 -8.09 10.89 2.81
CA THR A 174 -8.97 11.91 3.40
C THR A 174 -10.40 11.93 2.86
N ASN A 175 -10.66 11.31 1.72
CA ASN A 175 -11.99 11.17 1.13
C ASN A 175 -12.68 9.87 1.55
N GLY A 176 -11.98 9.00 2.31
CA GLY A 176 -12.48 7.71 2.77
C GLY A 176 -12.24 6.55 1.79
N ASN A 177 -11.46 6.74 0.72
CA ASN A 177 -11.10 5.66 -0.21
C ASN A 177 -9.91 4.85 0.32
N GLU A 178 -9.78 3.59 -0.07
CA GLU A 178 -8.66 2.76 0.32
C GLU A 178 -7.35 3.23 -0.33
N LEU A 179 -6.34 3.50 0.50
CA LEU A 179 -4.96 3.72 0.07
C LEU A 179 -4.13 2.43 0.18
N PHE A 180 -4.27 1.73 1.30
CA PHE A 180 -3.68 0.40 1.52
C PHE A 180 -4.72 -0.54 2.12
N LEU A 181 -4.87 -1.71 1.52
CA LEU A 181 -5.66 -2.81 2.08
C LEU A 181 -4.73 -3.78 2.80
N LEU A 182 -5.04 -4.09 4.05
CA LEU A 182 -4.28 -4.99 4.92
C LEU A 182 -5.13 -6.24 5.16
N THR A 183 -4.64 -7.39 4.68
CA THR A 183 -5.37 -8.66 4.82
C THR A 183 -4.73 -9.48 5.94
N ALA A 184 -5.57 -10.03 6.82
CA ALA A 184 -5.11 -10.92 7.86
C ALA A 184 -4.93 -12.33 7.31
N THR A 185 -3.74 -12.89 7.51
CA THR A 185 -3.45 -14.31 7.26
C THR A 185 -3.20 -14.98 8.60
N SER A 186 -3.94 -16.05 8.92
CA SER A 186 -4.01 -16.63 10.27
C SER A 186 -2.66 -17.08 10.86
N SER A 187 -1.66 -17.37 10.02
CA SER A 187 -0.31 -17.74 10.45
C SER A 187 0.75 -17.19 9.47
N ALA A 188 0.62 -15.93 9.07
CA ALA A 188 1.64 -15.30 8.24
C ALA A 188 2.99 -15.24 8.99
N VAL A 189 4.02 -15.75 8.33
CA VAL A 189 5.43 -15.57 8.75
C VAL A 189 6.16 -14.58 7.84
N ASN A 190 5.73 -14.45 6.58
CA ASN A 190 6.37 -13.55 5.62
C ASN A 190 5.66 -12.20 5.57
N GLU A 191 6.44 -11.13 5.47
CA GLU A 191 5.93 -9.77 5.37
C GLU A 191 6.75 -8.89 4.42
N LEU A 192 6.19 -7.74 4.09
CA LEU A 192 6.90 -6.67 3.39
C LEU A 192 7.44 -5.68 4.43
N THR A 193 8.76 -5.63 4.55
CA THR A 193 9.43 -4.60 5.35
C THR A 193 9.74 -3.39 4.49
N TYR A 194 9.31 -2.21 4.95
CA TYR A 194 9.77 -0.92 4.42
C TYR A 194 10.85 -0.35 5.34
N ALA A 195 12.07 -0.23 4.82
CA ALA A 195 13.21 0.27 5.58
C ALA A 195 13.57 1.70 5.14
N ASN A 196 13.67 2.60 6.12
CA ASN A 196 14.31 3.89 5.90
C ASN A 196 15.83 3.70 5.71
N ALA A 197 16.47 4.70 5.10
CA ALA A 197 17.90 4.68 4.87
C ALA A 197 18.59 5.94 5.41
N ALA A 198 19.85 5.81 5.82
CA ALA A 198 20.66 6.97 6.22
C ALA A 198 20.91 7.88 5.01
N THR A 199 21.13 9.17 5.25
CA THR A 199 21.41 10.17 4.20
C THR A 199 22.42 9.67 3.17
N GLY A 200 22.04 9.72 1.90
CA GLY A 200 22.85 9.22 0.77
C GLY A 200 22.55 7.78 0.33
N ASN A 201 21.70 7.05 1.07
CA ASN A 201 21.26 5.71 0.72
C ASN A 201 19.78 5.71 0.31
N ASN A 202 19.38 4.72 -0.48
CA ASN A 202 17.99 4.55 -0.92
C ASN A 202 17.19 3.76 0.13
N PRO A 203 15.94 4.14 0.43
CA PRO A 203 15.03 3.27 1.19
C PRO A 203 14.71 2.00 0.38
N SER A 204 14.26 0.95 1.06
CA SER A 204 14.01 -0.34 0.42
C SER A 204 12.72 -1.00 0.87
N PHE A 205 12.17 -1.80 -0.05
CA PHE A 205 11.14 -2.79 0.23
C PHE A 205 11.79 -4.18 0.19
N THR A 206 11.64 -4.96 1.25
CA THR A 206 12.26 -6.28 1.37
C THR A 206 11.23 -7.32 1.80
N ALA A 207 11.27 -8.51 1.21
CA ALA A 207 10.61 -9.66 1.80
C ALA A 207 11.37 -10.06 3.06
N SER A 208 10.66 -10.20 4.18
CA SER A 208 11.18 -10.64 5.46
C SER A 208 10.30 -11.74 6.04
N GLY A 209 10.76 -12.39 7.12
CA GLY A 209 10.14 -13.59 7.69
C GLY A 209 11.05 -14.80 7.54
N GLU A 210 10.86 -15.56 6.45
CA GLU A 210 11.62 -16.78 6.13
C GLU A 210 12.72 -16.55 5.07
N THR A 211 13.56 -17.57 4.86
CA THR A 211 14.57 -17.57 3.78
C THR A 211 13.97 -17.92 2.42
N ASN A 212 14.55 -17.39 1.33
CA ASN A 212 14.24 -17.73 -0.07
C ASN A 212 12.80 -17.37 -0.52
N VAL A 213 12.30 -16.21 -0.08
CA VAL A 213 10.99 -15.67 -0.50
C VAL A 213 11.15 -14.41 -1.36
N GLY A 214 10.32 -14.29 -2.40
CA GLY A 214 10.29 -13.14 -3.30
C GLY A 214 9.23 -12.09 -2.91
N ILE A 215 9.27 -10.95 -3.58
CA ILE A 215 8.21 -9.92 -3.52
C ILE A 215 7.47 -9.92 -4.86
N ASN A 216 6.14 -10.09 -4.81
CA ASN A 216 5.30 -10.04 -6.00
C ASN A 216 4.73 -8.63 -6.19
N PHE A 217 4.99 -8.03 -7.35
CA PHE A 217 4.28 -6.84 -7.83
C PHE A 217 3.41 -7.26 -9.01
N VAL A 218 2.09 -7.34 -8.79
CA VAL A 218 1.14 -7.90 -9.77
C VAL A 218 0.17 -6.81 -10.23
N PRO A 219 0.38 -6.21 -11.40
CA PRO A 219 -0.60 -5.30 -11.99
C PRO A 219 -1.91 -6.01 -12.33
N LYS A 220 -3.02 -5.27 -12.36
CA LYS A 220 -4.32 -5.80 -12.76
C LYS A 220 -4.53 -5.65 -14.27
N GLY A 221 -5.02 -6.70 -14.93
CA GLY A 221 -5.36 -6.66 -16.36
C GLY A 221 -4.16 -6.32 -17.24
N SER A 222 -4.29 -5.29 -18.08
CA SER A 222 -3.21 -4.79 -18.95
C SER A 222 -2.24 -3.81 -18.27
N GLY A 223 -2.31 -3.68 -16.93
CA GLY A 223 -1.38 -2.84 -16.18
C GLY A 223 0.07 -3.37 -16.27
N VAL A 224 1.03 -2.48 -16.10
CA VAL A 224 2.46 -2.80 -16.07
C VAL A 224 3.13 -2.18 -14.85
N LEU A 225 4.23 -2.77 -14.39
CA LEU A 225 5.09 -2.14 -13.38
C LEU A 225 5.78 -0.93 -14.00
N GLN A 226 5.75 0.21 -13.30
CA GLN A 226 6.25 1.47 -13.82
C GLN A 226 7.25 2.13 -12.87
N GLY A 227 8.25 2.78 -13.44
CA GLY A 227 9.10 3.76 -12.77
C GLY A 227 8.81 5.15 -13.35
N ASN A 228 8.39 6.10 -12.51
CA ASN A 228 8.06 7.47 -12.92
C ASN A 228 7.10 7.55 -14.15
N GLY A 229 6.09 6.67 -14.20
CA GLY A 229 5.08 6.63 -15.27
C GLY A 229 5.52 5.95 -16.57
N SER A 230 6.72 5.37 -16.62
CA SER A 230 7.18 4.56 -17.75
C SER A 230 7.27 3.10 -17.36
N ALA A 231 6.92 2.19 -18.28
CA ALA A 231 7.08 0.76 -18.05
C ALA A 231 8.53 0.43 -17.71
N LEU A 232 8.74 -0.34 -16.65
CA LEU A 232 10.07 -0.83 -16.30
C LEU A 232 10.42 -1.99 -17.25
N LYS A 233 11.51 -1.85 -18.01
CA LYS A 233 12.04 -2.96 -18.81
C LYS A 233 12.68 -3.99 -17.87
N ILE A 234 12.29 -5.24 -18.04
CA ILE A 234 12.85 -6.40 -17.35
C ILE A 234 13.48 -7.28 -18.43
N ALA A 235 14.58 -7.94 -18.09
CA ALA A 235 15.23 -8.91 -18.97
C ALA A 235 14.26 -10.04 -19.38
N GLY A 236 14.38 -10.54 -20.60
CA GLY A 236 13.45 -11.53 -21.14
C GLY A 236 13.66 -11.86 -22.62
N LYS A 237 12.70 -12.55 -23.23
CA LYS A 237 12.78 -12.94 -24.65
C LYS A 237 12.54 -11.74 -25.55
N GLU A 238 13.50 -11.49 -26.44
CA GLU A 238 13.55 -10.36 -27.37
C GLU A 238 13.72 -10.86 -28.80
N THR A 239 13.55 -9.98 -29.79
CA THR A 239 13.63 -10.35 -31.22
C THR A 239 14.47 -9.41 -32.05
N ILE A 240 15.17 -9.95 -33.05
CA ILE A 240 15.83 -9.21 -34.12
C ILE A 240 15.21 -9.62 -35.46
N TRP A 241 14.77 -8.63 -36.24
CA TRP A 241 14.34 -8.86 -37.62
C TRP A 241 15.56 -8.76 -38.55
N VAL A 242 15.82 -9.82 -39.31
CA VAL A 242 16.88 -9.88 -40.32
C VAL A 242 16.20 -10.01 -41.69
N PRO A 243 16.06 -8.92 -42.46
CA PRO A 243 15.48 -8.97 -43.80
C PRO A 243 16.44 -9.66 -44.78
N ALA A 244 15.91 -10.20 -45.88
CA ALA A 244 16.71 -10.78 -46.97
C ALA A 244 17.74 -9.77 -47.54
N THR A 245 17.47 -8.47 -47.47
CA THR A 245 18.40 -7.40 -47.87
C THR A 245 19.64 -7.28 -46.98
N ALA A 246 19.60 -7.82 -45.77
CA ALA A 246 20.75 -7.92 -44.87
C ALA A 246 21.49 -9.27 -45.01
N MET A 247 21.02 -10.15 -45.88
CA MET A 247 21.62 -11.45 -46.16
C MET A 247 22.44 -11.43 -47.44
N TYR A 248 23.33 -12.40 -47.61
CA TYR A 248 24.16 -12.57 -48.79
C TYR A 248 24.40 -14.05 -49.11
N GLY A 249 24.48 -14.38 -50.40
CA GLY A 249 24.79 -15.73 -50.85
C GLY A 249 26.24 -16.09 -50.54
N PRO A 250 26.52 -17.26 -49.93
CA PRO A 250 27.89 -17.76 -49.81
C PRO A 250 28.43 -18.21 -51.18
N THR A 251 29.74 -18.44 -51.25
CA THR A 251 30.37 -18.91 -52.49
C THR A 251 29.96 -20.33 -52.90
N THR A 252 29.60 -21.16 -51.93
CA THR A 252 29.19 -22.55 -52.16
C THR A 252 27.68 -22.68 -52.05
N ASN A 253 27.04 -23.11 -53.15
CA ASN A 253 25.60 -23.32 -53.26
C ASN A 253 24.75 -22.14 -52.73
N PRO A 254 24.97 -20.90 -53.18
CA PRO A 254 24.09 -19.79 -52.80
C PRO A 254 22.66 -20.04 -53.27
N ALA A 255 21.70 -19.59 -52.48
CA ALA A 255 20.36 -19.28 -52.98
C ALA A 255 20.42 -18.02 -53.85
N ASP A 256 19.49 -17.89 -54.79
CA ASP A 256 19.50 -16.79 -55.75
C ASP A 256 18.89 -15.53 -55.14
N SER A 257 19.63 -14.43 -55.14
CA SER A 257 19.07 -13.13 -54.74
C SER A 257 18.18 -12.61 -55.86
N ALA A 258 16.92 -12.31 -55.54
CA ALA A 258 15.94 -11.85 -56.51
C ALA A 258 15.17 -10.63 -56.01
N LEU A 259 14.86 -9.75 -56.96
CA LEU A 259 13.85 -8.71 -56.80
C LEU A 259 12.66 -9.08 -57.68
N VAL A 260 11.60 -9.58 -57.06
CA VAL A 260 10.41 -10.06 -57.76
C VAL A 260 9.34 -8.98 -57.69
N GLU A 261 9.06 -8.36 -58.85
CA GLU A 261 7.89 -7.50 -58.98
C GLU A 261 6.63 -8.35 -58.84
N THR A 262 5.70 -7.89 -58.00
CA THR A 262 4.38 -8.53 -57.86
C THR A 262 3.47 -8.07 -59.00
N THR A 263 2.56 -7.14 -58.71
CA THR A 263 1.85 -6.35 -59.72
C THR A 263 2.50 -4.98 -59.80
N ALA A 264 2.68 -4.45 -61.01
CA ALA A 264 3.23 -3.12 -61.23
C ALA A 264 2.65 -2.08 -60.25
N THR A 265 3.52 -1.29 -59.65
CA THR A 265 3.23 -0.25 -58.62
C THR A 265 2.83 -0.76 -57.22
N ARG A 266 2.96 -2.06 -56.95
CA ARG A 266 2.80 -2.65 -55.61
C ARG A 266 4.17 -2.95 -54.98
N PRO A 267 4.24 -3.39 -53.70
CA PRO A 267 5.51 -3.78 -53.10
C PRO A 267 6.18 -4.92 -53.90
N ASP A 268 7.47 -4.76 -54.13
CA ASP A 268 8.33 -5.81 -54.67
C ASP A 268 8.84 -6.71 -53.56
N LEU A 269 9.06 -7.98 -53.87
CA LEU A 269 9.67 -8.95 -52.96
C LEU A 269 11.18 -8.93 -53.19
N ASN A 270 11.94 -8.39 -52.24
CA ASN A 270 13.40 -8.55 -52.21
C ASN A 270 13.72 -9.78 -51.37
N VAL A 271 14.17 -10.84 -52.03
CA VAL A 271 14.19 -12.21 -51.48
C VAL A 271 15.48 -12.95 -51.82
N PHE A 272 15.68 -14.05 -51.11
CA PHE A 272 16.49 -15.16 -51.58
C PHE A 272 15.57 -16.32 -52.00
N ASP A 273 15.67 -16.72 -53.26
CA ASP A 273 14.92 -17.83 -53.85
C ASP A 273 15.71 -19.13 -53.62
N PHE A 274 15.16 -19.99 -52.76
CA PHE A 274 15.70 -21.33 -52.50
C PHE A 274 15.01 -22.37 -53.39
N ASP A 275 15.80 -23.04 -54.24
CA ASP A 275 15.33 -24.03 -55.19
C ASP A 275 14.81 -25.33 -54.52
N ALA A 276 14.11 -26.16 -55.30
CA ALA A 276 13.41 -27.36 -54.81
C ALA A 276 14.20 -28.67 -54.96
N GLY A 277 15.45 -28.62 -55.45
CA GLY A 277 16.27 -29.82 -55.72
C GLY A 277 17.64 -29.83 -55.06
N THR A 278 18.17 -28.66 -54.67
CA THR A 278 19.51 -28.53 -54.10
C THR A 278 19.45 -27.82 -52.76
N LYS A 279 20.21 -28.33 -51.78
CA LYS A 279 20.42 -27.60 -50.53
C LYS A 279 21.26 -26.35 -50.81
N GLN A 280 20.59 -25.21 -50.77
CA GLN A 280 21.16 -23.88 -50.97
C GLN A 280 21.21 -23.10 -49.66
N TYR A 281 22.03 -22.05 -49.62
CA TYR A 281 22.33 -21.29 -48.41
C TYR A 281 22.25 -19.78 -48.63
N THR A 282 21.98 -19.05 -47.56
CA THR A 282 22.25 -17.62 -47.41
C THR A 282 22.90 -17.37 -46.05
N GLN A 283 23.67 -16.30 -45.92
CA GLN A 283 24.40 -15.94 -44.70
C GLN A 283 24.07 -14.52 -44.27
N PHE A 284 24.20 -14.27 -42.97
CA PHE A 284 24.11 -12.94 -42.38
C PHE A 284 24.90 -12.91 -41.06
N THR A 285 25.18 -11.71 -40.56
CA THR A 285 25.89 -11.54 -39.29
C THR A 285 25.16 -10.58 -38.37
N ILE A 286 25.30 -10.79 -37.07
CA ILE A 286 24.72 -9.93 -36.04
C ILE A 286 25.78 -9.71 -34.96
N GLY A 287 26.07 -8.44 -34.64
CA GLY A 287 26.70 -8.11 -33.36
C GLY A 287 25.65 -8.27 -32.27
N MET A 288 25.67 -9.39 -31.55
CA MET A 288 24.64 -9.68 -30.56
C MET A 288 24.68 -8.62 -29.46
N PRO A 289 23.51 -8.18 -28.93
CA PRO A 289 23.48 -7.16 -27.88
C PRO A 289 24.20 -7.65 -26.62
N LYS A 290 24.82 -6.75 -25.88
CA LYS A 290 25.53 -7.10 -24.63
C LYS A 290 24.60 -7.67 -23.55
N SER A 291 23.31 -7.36 -23.64
CA SER A 291 22.28 -7.88 -22.75
C SER A 291 21.83 -9.30 -23.08
N TRP A 292 22.27 -9.92 -24.19
CA TRP A 292 21.98 -11.32 -24.49
C TRP A 292 22.69 -12.23 -23.48
N ASN A 293 21.95 -13.17 -22.89
CA ASN A 293 22.43 -14.12 -21.88
C ASN A 293 23.33 -15.25 -22.43
N GLU A 294 23.87 -15.07 -23.64
CA GLU A 294 24.70 -16.04 -24.37
C GLU A 294 24.07 -17.45 -24.53
N GLY A 295 22.77 -17.56 -24.27
CA GLY A 295 22.03 -18.80 -24.32
C GLY A 295 21.63 -19.21 -25.73
N THR A 296 20.75 -20.19 -25.85
CA THR A 296 20.25 -20.62 -27.16
C THR A 296 19.38 -19.54 -27.81
N VAL A 297 19.39 -19.51 -29.14
CA VAL A 297 18.46 -18.70 -29.95
C VAL A 297 17.40 -19.58 -30.62
N THR A 298 16.31 -18.99 -31.07
CA THR A 298 15.34 -19.65 -31.96
C THR A 298 15.01 -18.72 -33.12
N TYR A 299 14.35 -19.22 -34.17
CA TYR A 299 14.00 -18.40 -35.32
C TYR A 299 12.65 -18.76 -35.94
N GLN A 300 12.10 -17.81 -36.69
CA GLN A 300 11.01 -18.03 -37.66
C GLN A 300 11.45 -17.54 -39.03
N VAL A 301 11.07 -18.25 -40.08
CA VAL A 301 11.31 -17.86 -41.46
C VAL A 301 10.06 -17.20 -42.02
N TYR A 302 10.23 -16.03 -42.62
CA TYR A 302 9.22 -15.31 -43.36
C TYR A 302 9.49 -15.57 -44.84
N TRP A 303 8.53 -16.17 -45.53
CA TRP A 303 8.71 -16.55 -46.94
C TRP A 303 7.40 -16.50 -47.72
N SER A 304 7.49 -16.54 -49.04
CA SER A 304 6.35 -16.67 -49.95
C SER A 304 6.57 -17.87 -50.88
N PRO A 305 5.55 -18.72 -51.07
CA PRO A 305 5.59 -19.75 -52.12
C PRO A 305 5.67 -19.11 -53.50
N SER A 306 6.50 -19.65 -54.40
CA SER A 306 6.46 -19.27 -55.83
C SER A 306 5.40 -20.02 -56.65
N THR A 307 4.77 -21.03 -56.05
CA THR A 307 3.70 -21.83 -56.66
C THR A 307 2.58 -22.08 -55.64
N THR A 308 1.43 -22.60 -56.09
CA THR A 308 0.31 -22.99 -55.22
C THR A 308 0.49 -24.36 -54.57
N ASN A 309 1.69 -24.95 -54.64
CA ASN A 309 1.99 -26.23 -53.98
C ASN A 309 1.91 -26.07 -52.44
N THR A 310 1.37 -27.07 -51.76
CA THR A 310 1.22 -27.07 -50.29
C THR A 310 2.15 -28.08 -49.60
N GLY A 311 3.19 -28.51 -50.31
CA GLY A 311 4.25 -29.36 -49.78
C GLY A 311 5.08 -28.62 -48.74
N ASN A 312 5.87 -29.40 -48.02
CA ASN A 312 6.72 -28.93 -46.95
C ASN A 312 8.01 -28.31 -47.49
N CYS A 313 8.37 -27.14 -47.00
CA CYS A 313 9.70 -26.57 -47.11
C CYS A 313 10.44 -26.80 -45.78
N ILE A 314 11.66 -27.33 -45.82
CA ILE A 314 12.48 -27.54 -44.61
C ILE A 314 13.55 -26.47 -44.58
N PHE A 315 13.45 -25.54 -43.63
CA PHE A 315 14.46 -24.52 -43.42
C PHE A 315 15.33 -24.88 -42.22
N GLY A 316 16.64 -24.65 -42.30
CA GLY A 316 17.55 -24.82 -41.18
C GLY A 316 18.42 -23.61 -40.92
N LEU A 317 18.69 -23.32 -39.65
CA LEU A 317 19.59 -22.25 -39.23
C LEU A 317 20.70 -22.83 -38.36
N GLN A 318 21.93 -22.37 -38.61
CA GLN A 318 23.11 -22.64 -37.79
C GLN A 318 23.89 -21.35 -37.56
N GLY A 319 24.66 -21.30 -36.47
CA GLY A 319 25.45 -20.12 -36.12
C GLY A 319 26.74 -20.43 -35.37
N VAL A 320 27.68 -19.49 -35.44
CA VAL A 320 28.96 -19.51 -34.74
C VAL A 320 29.35 -18.09 -34.34
N ALA A 321 29.68 -17.90 -33.07
CA ALA A 321 30.23 -16.65 -32.55
C ALA A 321 31.75 -16.63 -32.77
N CYS A 322 32.28 -15.45 -33.07
CA CYS A 322 33.72 -15.23 -33.21
C CYS A 322 34.15 -14.06 -32.31
N ALA A 323 35.05 -14.33 -31.38
CA ALA A 323 35.60 -13.31 -30.49
C ALA A 323 36.58 -12.37 -31.21
N ASP A 324 36.92 -11.25 -30.55
CA ASP A 324 37.98 -10.36 -31.03
C ASP A 324 39.34 -11.09 -31.04
N GLY A 325 39.95 -11.17 -32.23
CA GLY A 325 41.22 -11.86 -32.45
C GLY A 325 41.08 -13.36 -32.79
N ASP A 326 39.88 -13.94 -32.76
CA ASP A 326 39.64 -15.33 -33.16
C ASP A 326 39.59 -15.50 -34.69
N THR A 327 39.91 -16.71 -35.16
CA THR A 327 39.78 -17.03 -36.58
C THR A 327 38.31 -17.16 -36.97
N ILE A 328 37.90 -16.45 -38.03
CA ILE A 328 36.57 -16.59 -38.65
C ILE A 328 36.49 -17.89 -39.47
N ASP A 329 37.62 -18.50 -39.82
CA ASP A 329 37.68 -19.83 -40.43
C ASP A 329 37.36 -20.91 -39.39
N VAL A 330 36.08 -20.99 -39.03
CA VAL A 330 35.51 -21.91 -38.05
C VAL A 330 34.20 -22.47 -38.60
N ALA A 331 33.94 -23.74 -38.31
CA ALA A 331 32.70 -24.38 -38.73
C ALA A 331 31.49 -23.83 -37.97
N TYR A 332 30.35 -23.72 -38.66
CA TYR A 332 29.07 -23.46 -38.02
C TYR A 332 28.71 -24.58 -37.02
N GLY A 333 27.90 -24.22 -36.02
CA GLY A 333 27.35 -25.18 -35.06
C GLY A 333 26.35 -26.17 -35.64
N THR A 334 25.69 -26.94 -34.77
CA THR A 334 24.63 -27.86 -35.20
C THR A 334 23.41 -27.07 -35.65
N ALA A 335 22.97 -27.31 -36.89
CA ALA A 335 21.77 -26.71 -37.42
C ALA A 335 20.50 -27.25 -36.74
N VAL A 336 19.47 -26.41 -36.65
CA VAL A 336 18.12 -26.82 -36.27
C VAL A 336 17.19 -26.55 -37.43
N ASP A 337 16.46 -27.58 -37.84
CA ASP A 337 15.48 -27.49 -38.92
C ASP A 337 14.07 -27.21 -38.40
N ILE A 338 13.30 -26.51 -39.23
CA ILE A 338 11.86 -26.35 -39.10
C ILE A 338 11.20 -26.73 -40.42
N THR A 339 10.06 -27.40 -40.32
CA THR A 339 9.24 -27.74 -41.48
C THR A 339 8.04 -26.81 -41.53
N ASP A 340 7.83 -26.17 -42.67
CA ASP A 340 6.67 -25.30 -42.90
C ASP A 340 6.02 -25.63 -44.25
N ALA A 341 4.72 -25.88 -44.26
CA ALA A 341 3.99 -26.21 -45.48
C ALA A 341 3.64 -24.93 -46.27
N GLY A 342 3.74 -24.98 -47.59
CA GLY A 342 3.27 -23.89 -48.44
C GLY A 342 1.78 -23.60 -48.20
N ILE A 343 1.40 -22.33 -48.10
CA ILE A 343 0.01 -21.92 -47.84
C ILE A 343 -0.95 -22.10 -49.03
N GLY A 344 -0.42 -22.47 -50.20
CA GLY A 344 -1.19 -22.75 -51.40
C GLY A 344 -1.55 -21.51 -52.25
N THR A 345 -1.07 -20.34 -51.85
CA THR A 345 -1.17 -19.08 -52.61
C THR A 345 0.22 -18.54 -52.92
N VAL A 346 0.36 -17.91 -54.09
CA VAL A 346 1.60 -17.25 -54.50
C VAL A 346 1.61 -15.81 -54.02
N GLU A 347 2.79 -15.26 -53.74
CA GLU A 347 3.01 -13.86 -53.32
C GLU A 347 2.41 -13.45 -51.97
N ASP A 348 1.75 -14.39 -51.27
CA ASP A 348 1.29 -14.21 -49.90
C ASP A 348 2.43 -14.54 -48.92
N GLN A 349 2.69 -13.61 -48.00
CA GLN A 349 3.67 -13.84 -46.93
C GLN A 349 3.14 -14.87 -45.93
N GLN A 350 3.90 -15.94 -45.73
CA GLN A 350 3.72 -16.88 -44.64
C GLN A 350 4.90 -16.83 -43.65
N VAL A 351 4.63 -17.30 -42.42
CA VAL A 351 5.59 -17.34 -41.33
C VAL A 351 5.59 -18.73 -40.74
N SER A 352 6.76 -19.34 -40.65
CA SER A 352 6.91 -20.66 -40.05
C SER A 352 6.56 -20.67 -38.55
N ALA A 353 6.40 -21.86 -37.99
CA ALA A 353 6.50 -22.04 -36.53
C ALA A 353 7.87 -21.57 -36.02
N GLU A 354 7.94 -21.20 -34.73
CA GLU A 354 9.22 -20.94 -34.08
C GLU A 354 10.03 -22.24 -33.95
N SER A 355 11.33 -22.17 -34.24
CA SER A 355 12.22 -23.32 -34.15
C SER A 355 12.40 -23.84 -32.74
N SER A 356 12.95 -25.05 -32.63
CA SER A 356 13.58 -25.50 -31.40
C SER A 356 14.87 -24.70 -31.12
N ALA A 357 15.38 -24.80 -29.89
CA ALA A 357 16.56 -24.09 -29.42
C ALA A 357 17.83 -24.44 -30.21
N ILE A 358 18.54 -23.41 -30.69
CA ILE A 358 19.80 -23.48 -31.42
C ILE A 358 20.93 -23.07 -30.49
N THR A 359 21.92 -23.94 -30.33
CA THR A 359 23.18 -23.60 -29.67
C THR A 359 24.13 -22.95 -30.67
N ILE A 360 24.59 -21.74 -30.36
CA ILE A 360 25.61 -21.04 -31.15
C ILE A 360 26.99 -21.61 -30.82
N ALA A 361 27.74 -22.02 -31.84
CA ALA A 361 29.11 -22.51 -31.67
C ALA A 361 30.09 -21.36 -31.36
N GLY A 362 31.36 -21.67 -31.08
CA GLY A 362 32.42 -20.65 -30.95
C GLY A 362 32.53 -19.98 -29.57
N SER A 363 31.86 -20.51 -28.55
CA SER A 363 31.85 -19.98 -27.17
C SER A 363 31.43 -18.51 -27.08
N PRO A 364 30.15 -18.21 -27.41
CA PRO A 364 29.66 -16.82 -27.46
C PRO A 364 29.92 -16.04 -26.17
N ALA A 365 30.30 -14.77 -26.31
CA ALA A 365 30.36 -13.79 -25.23
C ALA A 365 29.59 -12.49 -25.58
N ALA A 366 29.24 -11.72 -24.55
CA ALA A 366 28.54 -10.45 -24.68
C ALA A 366 29.18 -9.50 -25.72
N GLY A 367 28.37 -9.07 -26.69
CA GLY A 367 28.79 -8.10 -27.70
C GLY A 367 29.58 -8.67 -28.88
N GLU A 368 29.79 -9.97 -28.94
CA GLU A 368 30.50 -10.61 -30.06
C GLU A 368 29.65 -10.68 -31.34
N GLN A 369 30.35 -10.73 -32.48
CA GLN A 369 29.72 -10.96 -33.76
C GLN A 369 29.43 -12.44 -33.96
N THR A 370 28.17 -12.76 -34.22
CA THR A 370 27.72 -14.10 -34.59
C THR A 370 27.44 -14.16 -36.08
N TYR A 371 28.01 -15.18 -36.73
CA TYR A 371 27.78 -15.55 -38.11
C TYR A 371 26.67 -16.58 -38.16
N PHE A 372 25.72 -16.39 -39.07
CA PHE A 372 24.60 -17.29 -39.26
C PHE A 372 24.52 -17.76 -40.70
N GLN A 373 24.05 -18.99 -40.88
CA GLN A 373 23.76 -19.57 -42.18
C GLN A 373 22.37 -20.19 -42.16
N LEU A 374 21.48 -19.62 -42.96
CA LEU A 374 20.14 -20.13 -43.24
C LEU A 374 20.19 -20.97 -44.51
N TYR A 375 19.45 -22.08 -44.54
CA TYR A 375 19.30 -22.90 -45.72
C TYR A 375 17.88 -23.42 -45.88
N ARG A 376 17.59 -23.90 -47.09
CA ARG A 376 16.52 -24.86 -47.33
C ARG A 376 17.12 -26.23 -47.61
N ASP A 377 16.69 -27.27 -46.90
CA ASP A 377 17.13 -28.65 -47.12
C ASP A 377 16.29 -29.34 -48.21
N ALA A 378 16.33 -28.79 -49.42
CA ALA A 378 15.51 -29.26 -50.53
C ALA A 378 15.84 -30.69 -50.99
N ALA A 379 16.99 -31.23 -50.58
CA ALA A 379 17.39 -32.61 -50.87
C ALA A 379 16.86 -33.61 -49.84
N ALA A 380 16.33 -33.15 -48.70
CA ALA A 380 15.74 -34.01 -47.69
C ALA A 380 14.40 -34.57 -48.18
N GLY A 381 14.16 -35.88 -48.03
CA GLY A 381 12.92 -36.51 -48.50
C GLY A 381 11.63 -35.99 -47.84
N GLY A 382 11.74 -35.20 -46.76
CA GLY A 382 10.62 -34.51 -46.13
C GLY A 382 10.32 -33.12 -46.73
N ASP A 383 11.24 -32.53 -47.48
CA ASP A 383 11.00 -31.33 -48.26
C ASP A 383 10.27 -31.74 -49.55
N THR A 384 8.99 -31.40 -49.60
CA THR A 384 8.05 -31.81 -50.66
C THR A 384 7.49 -30.61 -51.42
N PHE A 385 7.96 -29.41 -51.10
CA PHE A 385 7.57 -28.21 -51.80
C PHE A 385 8.31 -28.12 -53.14
N THR A 386 7.59 -28.10 -54.26
CA THR A 386 8.23 -28.24 -55.58
C THR A 386 8.60 -26.91 -56.25
N GLY A 387 8.28 -25.78 -55.61
CA GLY A 387 8.61 -24.44 -56.11
C GLY A 387 9.82 -23.82 -55.40
N GLU A 388 10.15 -22.60 -55.77
CA GLU A 388 11.10 -21.75 -55.04
C GLU A 388 10.46 -21.26 -53.74
N ALA A 389 11.18 -21.42 -52.64
CA ALA A 389 10.82 -20.82 -51.37
C ALA A 389 11.44 -19.42 -51.31
N ARG A 390 10.63 -18.38 -51.53
CA ARG A 390 11.09 -16.98 -51.58
C ARG A 390 11.23 -16.43 -50.18
N VAL A 391 12.43 -16.49 -49.61
CA VAL A 391 12.68 -16.03 -48.24
C VAL A 391 12.79 -14.51 -48.20
N LEU A 392 11.93 -13.88 -47.40
CA LEU A 392 11.86 -12.44 -47.14
C LEU A 392 12.76 -12.01 -45.99
N GLY A 393 13.08 -12.94 -45.08
CA GLY A 393 13.92 -12.72 -43.92
C GLY A 393 13.61 -13.70 -42.80
N ILE A 394 14.27 -13.50 -41.66
CA ILE A 394 13.98 -14.25 -40.43
C ILE A 394 13.74 -13.32 -39.25
N LYS A 395 12.93 -13.80 -38.31
CA LYS A 395 12.88 -13.25 -36.96
C LYS A 395 13.71 -14.16 -36.06
N LEU A 396 14.81 -13.65 -35.53
CA LEU A 396 15.65 -14.32 -34.54
C LEU A 396 15.16 -13.96 -33.15
N PHE A 397 15.02 -14.93 -32.26
CA PHE A 397 14.67 -14.75 -30.86
C PHE A 397 15.86 -15.09 -29.97
N TYR A 398 16.08 -14.27 -28.95
CA TYR A 398 17.16 -14.43 -27.98
C TYR A 398 16.64 -14.00 -26.60
N THR A 399 17.32 -14.39 -25.53
CA THR A 399 16.91 -14.02 -24.16
C THR A 399 17.92 -13.05 -23.57
N THR A 400 17.45 -11.95 -23.02
CA THR A 400 18.30 -11.03 -22.27
C THR A 400 18.34 -11.40 -20.80
N ASP A 401 19.45 -11.11 -20.13
CA ASP A 401 19.60 -11.17 -18.65
C ASP A 401 19.82 -9.78 -18.03
N ALA A 402 19.98 -8.75 -18.85
CA ALA A 402 20.04 -7.35 -18.45
C ALA A 402 18.93 -6.50 -19.10
N ALA A 403 18.59 -5.38 -18.45
CA ALA A 403 17.57 -4.46 -18.97
C ALA A 403 18.08 -3.61 -20.15
N ASN A 404 19.39 -3.45 -20.29
CA ASN A 404 20.05 -2.64 -21.32
C ASN A 404 21.48 -3.15 -21.59
N ASP A 405 22.13 -2.60 -22.62
CA ASP A 405 23.50 -2.95 -23.04
C ASP A 405 24.58 -2.05 -22.37
N ALA A 406 24.32 -1.50 -21.19
CA ALA A 406 25.20 -0.52 -20.52
C ALA A 406 26.51 -1.12 -20.03
#